data_AF-A0AAV2SNL8-F1
#
_entry.id   AF-A0AAV2SNL8-F1
#
_cell.length_a   1.000
_cell.length_b   1.000
_cell.length_c   1.000
_cell.angle_alpha   90.00
_cell.angle_beta   90.00
_cell.angle_gamma   90.00
#
_symmetry.space_group_name_H-M   'P 1'
#
loop_
_entity.id
_entity.type
_entity.pdbx_description
1 polymer ?
#
loop_
_entity_poly.entity_id
_entity_poly.type
_entity_poly.pdbx_seq_one_letter_code
_entity_poly.pdbx_strand_id
1 'polypeptide(L)'
;GQICGGLLTGSKGTLTSPGFPHFFRAGLRCTWVVRAQPHNHVYLRIHEVQLQGSIANCRRAELSIYDGYSPPKQPQHKLKSFCGDLHYYRNHGDTVLLSQRNRLLVTF
;
A
#
# COMPACT_ATOMS: atom_id res chain seq x y z
N GLY A 1 5.58 -18.87 -5.09
CA GLY A 1 5.29 -17.68 -4.28
C GLY A 1 3.83 -17.70 -3.91
N GLN A 2 3.48 -17.40 -2.67
CA GLN A 2 2.08 -17.29 -2.26
C GLN A 2 1.50 -16.00 -2.86
N ILE A 3 0.44 -16.15 -3.66
CA ILE A 3 -0.30 -15.03 -4.24
C ILE A 3 -1.34 -14.59 -3.22
N CYS A 4 -1.33 -13.31 -2.89
CA CYS A 4 -2.24 -12.67 -1.94
C CYS A 4 -2.76 -11.38 -2.58
N GLY A 5 -3.81 -10.82 -1.99
CA GLY A 5 -4.45 -9.63 -2.53
C GLY A 5 -5.86 -9.90 -3.01
N GLY A 6 -6.33 -9.04 -3.91
CA GLY A 6 -7.69 -9.11 -4.44
C GLY A 6 -8.32 -7.74 -4.66
N LEU A 7 -9.60 -7.75 -5.02
CA LEU A 7 -10.39 -6.54 -5.19
C LEU A 7 -11.09 -6.19 -3.87
N LEU A 8 -10.83 -4.98 -3.38
CA LEU A 8 -11.52 -4.42 -2.23
C LEU A 8 -12.46 -3.31 -2.70
N THR A 9 -13.74 -3.44 -2.38
CA THR A 9 -14.79 -2.47 -2.72
C THR A 9 -15.63 -2.15 -1.50
N GLY A 10 -16.23 -0.95 -1.50
CA GLY A 10 -17.06 -0.47 -0.40
C GLY A 10 -16.75 0.98 -0.08
N SER A 11 -17.45 1.53 0.91
CA SER A 11 -17.24 2.90 1.40
C SER A 11 -16.13 3.00 2.46
N LYS A 12 -15.84 1.90 3.15
CA LYS A 12 -14.80 1.80 4.19
C LYS A 12 -14.33 0.35 4.34
N GLY A 13 -13.08 0.17 4.75
CA GLY A 13 -12.52 -1.14 5.08
C GLY A 13 -11.10 -1.01 5.65
N THR A 14 -10.53 -2.15 5.99
CA THR A 14 -9.15 -2.26 6.47
C THR A 14 -8.41 -3.30 5.63
N LEU A 15 -7.19 -2.97 5.22
CA LEU A 15 -6.28 -3.86 4.50
C LEU A 15 -5.16 -4.25 5.47
N THR A 16 -4.89 -5.55 5.58
CA THR A 16 -3.79 -6.07 6.38
C THR A 16 -2.91 -6.99 5.55
N SER A 17 -1.63 -7.10 5.93
CA SER A 17 -0.72 -8.08 5.35
C SER A 17 -1.13 -9.50 5.74
N PRO A 18 -0.81 -10.52 4.93
CA PRO A 18 -1.05 -11.91 5.32
C PRO A 18 -0.34 -12.26 6.63
N GLY A 19 -1.10 -12.69 7.62
CA GLY A 19 -0.58 -13.07 8.94
C GLY A 19 -0.60 -11.97 10.00
N PHE A 20 -0.96 -10.73 9.64
CA PHE A 20 -1.14 -9.64 10.62
C PHE A 20 -2.10 -10.07 11.76
N PRO A 21 -1.81 -9.77 13.04
CA PRO A 21 -0.74 -8.89 13.53
C PRO A 21 0.64 -9.57 13.71
N HIS A 22 0.79 -10.82 13.29
CA HIS A 22 2.05 -11.54 13.32
C HIS A 22 2.91 -11.26 12.07
N PHE A 23 4.13 -11.81 12.07
CA PHE A 23 5.07 -11.65 10.97
C PHE A 23 4.52 -12.22 9.65
N PHE A 24 4.81 -11.51 8.56
CA PHE A 24 4.58 -11.98 7.21
C PHE A 24 5.71 -12.92 6.76
N ARG A 25 5.40 -13.83 5.83
CA ARG A 25 6.41 -14.73 5.23
C ARG A 25 7.27 -14.00 4.19
N ALA A 26 8.52 -14.41 4.04
CA ALA A 26 9.38 -13.89 2.97
C ALA A 26 8.87 -14.33 1.58
N GLY A 27 9.13 -13.50 0.55
CA GLY A 27 8.77 -13.82 -0.83
C GLY A 27 7.28 -13.72 -1.15
N LEU A 28 6.51 -13.00 -0.32
CA LEU A 28 5.15 -12.61 -0.65
C LEU A 28 5.15 -11.60 -1.80
N ARG A 29 4.11 -11.71 -2.64
CA ARG A 29 3.81 -10.75 -3.70
C ARG A 29 2.31 -10.54 -3.70
N CYS A 30 1.86 -9.61 -2.87
CA CYS A 30 0.47 -9.27 -2.73
C CYS A 30 0.11 -8.06 -3.59
N THR A 31 -1.05 -8.12 -4.24
CA THR A 31 -1.59 -6.99 -4.99
C THR A 31 -3.06 -6.79 -4.68
N TRP A 32 -3.39 -5.65 -4.08
CA TRP A 32 -4.78 -5.25 -3.84
C TRP A 32 -5.18 -4.13 -4.78
N VAL A 33 -6.37 -4.25 -5.36
CA VAL A 33 -7.05 -3.16 -6.05
C VAL A 33 -8.11 -2.62 -5.11
N VAL A 34 -7.94 -1.39 -4.63
CA VAL A 34 -8.94 -0.72 -3.81
C VAL A 34 -9.78 0.14 -4.73
N ARG A 35 -11.09 -0.10 -4.79
CA ARG A 35 -12.00 0.59 -5.70
C ARG A 35 -13.23 1.12 -4.97
N ALA A 36 -13.37 2.44 -4.94
CA ALA A 36 -14.57 3.11 -4.48
C ALA A 36 -15.63 3.17 -5.60
N GLN A 37 -16.83 3.64 -5.28
CA GLN A 37 -17.86 3.92 -6.28
C GLN A 37 -17.37 4.95 -7.32
N PRO A 38 -17.90 4.94 -8.55
CA PRO A 38 -17.58 5.96 -9.56
C PRO A 38 -17.75 7.38 -8.99
N HIS A 39 -16.87 8.29 -9.41
CA HIS A 39 -16.84 9.69 -8.96
C HIS A 39 -16.44 9.94 -7.50
N ASN A 40 -16.16 8.90 -6.72
CA ASN A 40 -15.56 9.06 -5.39
C ASN A 40 -14.04 8.95 -5.44
N HIS A 41 -13.38 9.41 -4.38
CA HIS A 41 -11.94 9.22 -4.18
C HIS A 41 -11.69 8.14 -3.13
N VAL A 42 -10.54 7.49 -3.21
CA VAL A 42 -10.05 6.57 -2.18
C VAL A 42 -9.12 7.35 -1.27
N TYR A 43 -9.53 7.46 0.00
CA TYR A 43 -8.69 7.93 1.09
C TYR A 43 -8.05 6.73 1.77
N LEU A 44 -6.72 6.65 1.75
CA LEU A 44 -5.96 5.59 2.39
C LEU A 44 -5.09 6.19 3.50
N ARG A 45 -5.20 5.62 4.70
CA ARG A 45 -4.34 5.97 5.83
C ARG A 45 -3.54 4.75 6.26
N ILE A 46 -2.24 4.93 6.37
CA ILE A 46 -1.32 3.95 6.96
C ILE A 46 -1.40 4.08 8.47
N HIS A 47 -1.84 3.01 9.12
CA HIS A 47 -1.91 2.93 10.59
C HIS A 47 -0.64 2.34 11.19
N GLU A 48 -0.07 1.33 10.53
CA GLU A 48 1.10 0.60 11.00
C GLU A 48 1.87 0.06 9.79
N VAL A 49 3.20 0.17 9.85
CA VAL A 49 4.14 -0.45 8.91
C VAL A 49 5.32 -0.92 9.73
N GLN A 50 5.63 -2.20 9.65
CA GLN A 50 6.83 -2.81 10.22
C GLN A 50 7.40 -3.80 9.20
N LEU A 51 8.24 -3.28 8.30
CA LEU A 51 8.87 -4.02 7.23
C LEU A 51 10.34 -4.27 7.55
N GLN A 52 10.87 -5.39 7.03
CA GLN A 52 12.28 -5.73 7.24
C GLN A 52 13.19 -4.73 6.51
N GLY A 53 14.15 -4.16 7.24
CA GLY A 53 15.12 -3.21 6.71
C GLY A 53 15.00 -1.84 7.37
N SER A 54 15.57 -0.82 6.73
CA SER A 54 15.45 0.59 7.12
C SER A 54 15.23 1.43 5.86
N ILE A 55 14.90 2.72 6.02
CA ILE A 55 14.77 3.64 4.87
C ILE A 55 16.03 3.74 4.01
N ALA A 56 17.20 3.38 4.54
CA ALA A 56 18.46 3.33 3.78
C ALA A 56 18.60 2.05 2.93
N ASN A 57 17.79 1.01 3.19
CA ASN A 57 17.84 -0.28 2.48
C ASN A 57 16.43 -0.90 2.33
N CYS A 58 15.64 -0.35 1.40
CA CYS A 58 14.31 -0.88 1.07
C CYS A 58 14.33 -2.16 0.21
N ARG A 59 15.47 -2.83 0.00
CA ARG A 59 15.56 -3.97 -0.94
C ARG A 59 14.89 -5.25 -0.42
N ARG A 60 14.57 -5.33 0.87
CA ARG A 60 14.04 -6.56 1.49
C ARG A 60 12.52 -6.64 1.51
N ALA A 61 11.85 -5.53 1.74
CA ALA A 61 10.40 -5.43 1.76
C ALA A 61 9.99 -3.99 1.48
N GLU A 62 9.00 -3.81 0.62
CA GLU A 62 8.48 -2.50 0.23
C GLU A 62 6.97 -2.59 0.12
N LEU A 63 6.25 -1.67 0.77
CA LEU A 63 4.83 -1.43 0.52
C LEU A 63 4.73 -0.24 -0.44
N SER A 64 4.24 -0.46 -1.65
CA SER A 64 4.05 0.60 -2.64
C SER A 64 2.57 0.85 -2.92
N ILE A 65 2.21 2.13 -3.00
CA ILE A 65 0.86 2.59 -3.33
C ILE A 65 0.95 3.41 -4.61
N TYR A 66 0.13 3.05 -5.59
CA TYR A 66 0.04 3.71 -6.88
C TYR A 66 -1.37 4.24 -7.10
N ASP A 67 -1.47 5.33 -7.87
CA ASP A 67 -2.76 5.71 -8.44
C ASP A 67 -3.20 4.60 -9.40
N GLY A 68 -4.37 4.03 -9.13
CA GLY A 68 -4.82 2.82 -9.81
C GLY A 68 -5.14 3.06 -11.28
N TYR A 69 -5.38 4.29 -11.74
CA TYR A 69 -5.74 4.58 -13.13
C TYR A 69 -4.57 4.67 -14.09
N SER A 70 -3.38 4.52 -13.55
CA SER A 70 -2.13 4.67 -14.24
C SER A 70 -1.49 3.32 -14.57
N PRO A 71 -0.73 3.21 -15.69
CA PRO A 71 0.00 1.99 -15.99
C PRO A 71 0.99 1.65 -14.86
N PRO A 72 1.00 0.41 -14.32
CA PRO A 72 1.85 0.04 -13.16
C PRO A 72 3.35 0.19 -13.42
N LYS A 73 3.77 0.23 -14.68
CA LYS A 73 5.18 0.32 -15.11
C LYS A 73 5.76 1.74 -15.06
N GLN A 74 4.97 2.73 -14.64
CA GLN A 74 5.36 4.14 -14.68
C GLN A 74 5.66 4.67 -13.27
N PRO A 75 6.93 5.04 -12.96
CA PRO A 75 7.33 5.57 -11.65
C PRO A 75 6.53 6.82 -11.24
N GLN A 76 6.14 7.65 -12.21
CA GLN A 76 5.40 8.91 -11.98
C GLN A 76 4.02 8.72 -11.32
N HIS A 77 3.54 7.48 -11.22
CA HIS A 77 2.22 7.16 -10.67
C HIS A 77 2.29 6.46 -9.31
N LYS A 78 3.49 6.23 -8.79
CA LYS A 78 3.72 5.81 -7.42
C LYS A 78 3.46 7.00 -6.51
N LEU A 79 2.41 6.91 -5.69
CA LEU A 79 2.06 7.93 -4.71
C LEU A 79 3.03 7.89 -3.52
N LYS A 80 3.33 6.68 -3.03
CA LYS A 80 4.25 6.48 -1.90
C LYS A 80 4.81 5.07 -1.85
N SER A 81 6.02 4.96 -1.32
CA SER A 81 6.63 3.71 -0.88
C SER A 81 6.96 3.78 0.60
N PHE A 82 6.79 2.66 1.30
CA PHE A 82 7.21 2.47 2.68
C PHE A 82 8.16 1.29 2.79
N CYS A 83 9.20 1.43 3.61
CA CYS A 83 10.10 0.36 4.03
C CYS A 83 10.64 0.67 5.43
N GLY A 84 11.12 -0.35 6.16
CA GLY A 84 11.41 -0.20 7.59
C GLY A 84 10.15 -0.01 8.42
N ASP A 85 10.21 0.78 9.48
CA ASP A 85 9.09 1.02 10.39
C ASP A 85 8.45 2.42 10.26
N LEU A 86 7.24 2.57 10.81
CA LEU A 86 6.47 3.82 10.68
C LEU A 86 7.12 5.03 11.37
N HIS A 87 8.01 4.87 12.36
CA HIS A 87 8.66 5.99 13.06
C HIS A 87 9.61 6.79 12.16
N TYR A 88 9.95 6.26 10.97
CA TYR A 88 10.66 7.02 9.94
C TYR A 88 9.77 8.04 9.22
N TYR A 89 8.43 7.93 9.31
CA TYR A 89 7.45 8.72 8.56
C TYR A 89 6.60 9.62 9.47
N ARG A 90 7.25 10.38 10.35
CA ARG A 90 6.60 11.11 11.47
C ARG A 90 5.65 12.23 11.06
N ASN A 91 5.68 12.70 9.81
CA ASN A 91 4.75 13.72 9.36
C ASN A 91 3.40 13.08 8.99
N HIS A 92 2.30 13.64 9.51
CA HIS A 92 0.95 13.17 9.19
C HIS A 92 0.65 13.11 7.68
N GLY A 93 1.28 13.99 6.88
CA GLY A 93 1.16 13.97 5.42
C GLY A 93 1.82 12.78 4.72
N ASP A 94 2.75 12.07 5.39
CA ASP A 94 3.45 10.94 4.80
C ASP A 94 2.65 9.62 4.82
N THR A 95 1.62 9.55 5.68
CA THR A 95 0.84 8.32 5.94
C THR A 95 -0.56 8.37 5.34
N VAL A 96 -0.99 9.51 4.82
CA VAL A 96 -2.31 9.73 4.25
C VAL A 96 -2.19 9.98 2.76
N LEU A 97 -2.92 9.20 1.98
CA LEU A 97 -2.88 9.22 0.52
C LEU A 97 -4.29 9.38 -0.04
N LEU A 98 -4.41 10.20 -1.08
CA LEU A 98 -5.65 10.44 -1.80
C LEU A 98 -5.43 10.07 -3.28
N SER A 99 -6.30 9.24 -3.83
CA SER A 99 -6.28 8.93 -5.27
C SER A 99 -6.86 10.07 -6.10
N GLN A 100 -6.46 10.16 -7.37
CA GLN A 100 -7.01 11.13 -8.33
C GLN A 100 -8.45 10.79 -8.74
N ARG A 101 -8.82 9.52 -8.66
CA ARG A 101 -10.16 9.00 -8.97
C ARG A 101 -10.55 7.92 -7.95
N ASN A 102 -11.39 6.96 -8.29
CA ASN A 102 -11.90 5.94 -7.36
C ASN A 102 -11.06 4.65 -7.27
N ARG A 103 -9.75 4.66 -7.58
CA ARG A 103 -8.93 3.43 -7.60
C ARG A 103 -7.51 3.66 -7.09
N LEU A 104 -7.05 2.79 -6.20
CA LEU A 104 -5.64 2.63 -5.83
C LEU A 104 -5.18 1.21 -6.13
N LEU A 105 -3.90 1.07 -6.45
CA LEU A 105 -3.20 -0.21 -6.50
C LEU A 105 -2.20 -0.26 -5.34
N VAL A 106 -2.35 -1.23 -4.45
CA VAL A 106 -1.46 -1.45 -3.30
C VAL A 106 -0.69 -2.73 -3.54
N THR A 107 0.64 -2.66 -3.50
CA THR A 107 1.51 -3.81 -3.71
C THR A 107 2.44 -4.00 -2.52
N PHE A 108 2.60 -5.25 -2.10
CA PHE A 108 3.51 -5.65 -1.03
C PHE A 108 4.33 -6.87 -1.46
#